data_AF-A0A2I0BHD0-F1
#
_entry.id   AF-A0A2I0BHD0-F1
#
_cell.length_a   1.000
_cell.length_b   1.000
_cell.length_c   1.000
_cell.angle_alpha   90.00
_cell.angle_beta   90.00
_cell.angle_gamma   90.00
#
_symmetry.space_group_name_H-M   'P 1'
#
loop_
_entity.id
_entity.type
_entity.pdbx_description
1 polymer ?
#
loop_
_entity_poly.entity_id
_entity_poly.type
_entity_poly.pdbx_seq_one_letter_code
_entity_poly.pdbx_strand_id
1 'polypeptide(L)'
;MISQLRSIDIKLEEDDEALLLLSSLPKSYDHLITTILYGKDTLKMEKVNATLFSNEVRNKQSTGESSTVKTNQDRGRSNSNLFYT
;
A
#
# COMPACT_ATOMS: atom_id res chain seq x y z
N MET A 1 -21.67 -5.46 6.60
CA MET A 1 -21.78 -6.45 7.71
C MET A 1 -21.46 -5.87 9.08
N ILE A 2 -20.44 -5.02 9.25
CA ILE A 2 -20.09 -4.37 10.55
C ILE A 2 -21.26 -3.63 11.24
N SER A 3 -22.14 -2.98 10.47
CA SER A 3 -23.32 -2.28 11.02
C SER A 3 -24.30 -3.19 11.79
N GLN A 4 -24.35 -4.49 11.48
CA GLN A 4 -25.23 -5.44 12.16
C GLN A 4 -24.63 -5.88 13.51
N LEU A 5 -23.30 -6.00 13.61
CA LEU A 5 -22.62 -6.34 14.87
C LEU A 5 -22.69 -5.19 15.89
N ARG A 6 -22.65 -3.94 15.43
CA ARG A 6 -22.79 -2.75 16.29
C ARG A 6 -24.17 -2.65 16.97
N SER A 7 -25.20 -3.29 16.41
CA SER A 7 -26.53 -3.39 17.04
C SER A 7 -26.60 -4.43 18.17
N ILE A 8 -25.60 -5.29 18.33
CA ILE A 8 -25.59 -6.38 19.32
C ILE A 8 -24.81 -6.00 20.61
N ASP A 9 -24.41 -4.73 20.76
CA ASP A 9 -23.60 -4.23 21.90
C ASP A 9 -22.31 -5.04 22.14
N ILE A 10 -21.75 -5.61 21.07
CA ILE A 10 -20.42 -6.19 21.11
C ILE A 10 -19.43 -5.02 21.00
N LYS A 11 -18.73 -4.71 22.09
CA LYS A 11 -17.58 -3.80 22.09
C LYS A 11 -16.43 -4.49 21.37
N LEU A 12 -16.38 -4.39 20.06
CA LEU A 12 -15.17 -4.73 19.30
C LEU A 12 -14.11 -3.68 19.63
N GLU A 13 -12.91 -4.13 19.97
CA GLU A 13 -11.76 -3.24 20.03
C GLU A 13 -11.38 -2.78 18.62
N GLU A 14 -10.70 -1.64 18.51
CA GLU A 14 -10.30 -1.07 17.22
C GLU A 14 -9.47 -2.06 16.39
N ASP A 15 -8.65 -2.86 17.08
CA ASP A 15 -7.82 -3.91 16.50
C ASP A 15 -8.68 -5.03 15.87
N ASP A 16 -9.75 -5.44 16.55
CA ASP A 16 -10.68 -6.43 16.02
C ASP A 16 -11.49 -5.89 14.83
N GLU A 17 -11.88 -4.61 14.88
CA GLU A 17 -12.60 -3.98 13.75
C GLU A 17 -11.72 -3.93 12.52
N ALA A 18 -10.43 -3.61 12.71
CA ALA A 18 -9.42 -3.60 11.67
C ALA A 18 -9.17 -5.01 11.09
N LEU A 19 -9.05 -6.03 11.93
CA LEU A 19 -8.92 -7.42 11.47
C LEU A 19 -10.14 -7.89 10.69
N LEU A 20 -11.34 -7.56 11.17
CA LEU A 20 -12.58 -7.90 10.48
C LEU A 20 -12.64 -7.24 9.09
N LEU A 21 -12.25 -5.96 9.00
CA LEU A 21 -12.14 -5.26 7.72
C LEU A 21 -11.13 -5.94 6.78
N LEU A 22 -9.91 -6.21 7.26
CA LEU A 22 -8.85 -6.85 6.48
C LEU A 22 -9.27 -8.26 6.00
N SER A 23 -9.96 -9.03 6.85
CA SER A 23 -10.48 -10.36 6.50
C SER A 23 -11.58 -10.33 5.44
N SER A 24 -12.26 -9.19 5.28
CA SER A 24 -13.30 -8.99 4.26
C SER A 24 -12.72 -8.59 2.89
N LEU A 25 -11.42 -8.34 2.79
CA LEU A 25 -10.79 -7.92 1.53
C LEU A 25 -10.54 -9.11 0.59
N PRO A 26 -10.51 -8.88 -0.73
CA PRO A 26 -10.12 -9.89 -1.71
C PRO A 26 -8.65 -10.31 -1.57
N LYS A 27 -8.31 -11.53 -2.03
CA LYS A 27 -6.94 -12.07 -2.02
C LYS A 27 -5.87 -11.19 -2.67
N SER A 28 -6.28 -10.29 -3.58
CA SER A 28 -5.38 -9.28 -4.18
C SER A 28 -4.68 -8.40 -3.13
N TYR A 29 -5.28 -8.27 -1.95
CA TYR A 29 -4.76 -7.49 -0.82
C TYR A 29 -3.94 -8.33 0.17
N ASP A 30 -3.73 -9.64 -0.04
CA ASP A 30 -3.00 -10.53 0.89
C ASP A 30 -1.60 -9.99 1.24
N HIS A 31 -0.91 -9.41 0.26
CA HIS A 31 0.40 -8.80 0.47
C HIS A 31 0.34 -7.55 1.37
N LEU A 32 -0.73 -6.75 1.25
CA LEU A 32 -0.96 -5.57 2.11
C LEU A 32 -1.34 -5.99 3.51
N ILE A 33 -2.24 -6.97 3.63
CA ILE A 33 -2.62 -7.56 4.91
C ILE A 33 -1.36 -8.04 5.63
N THR A 34 -0.52 -8.83 4.96
CA THR A 34 0.77 -9.30 5.52
C THR A 34 1.64 -8.13 5.97
N THR A 35 1.78 -7.08 5.15
CA THR A 35 2.59 -5.89 5.48
C THR A 35 2.04 -5.10 6.67
N ILE A 36 0.71 -5.02 6.80
CA ILE A 36 0.04 -4.31 7.88
C ILE A 36 0.18 -5.08 9.21
N LEU A 37 0.11 -6.41 9.17
CA LEU A 37 0.26 -7.28 10.33
C LEU A 37 1.71 -7.47 10.76
N TYR A 38 2.67 -7.38 9.84
CA TYR A 38 4.07 -7.67 10.14
C TYR A 38 4.70 -6.61 11.05
N GLY A 39 4.97 -6.98 12.30
CA GLY A 39 5.71 -6.14 13.26
C GLY A 39 4.88 -5.06 13.96
N LYS A 40 3.54 -5.17 13.96
CA LYS A 40 2.65 -4.27 14.70
C LYS A 40 1.96 -5.01 15.84
N ASP A 41 2.24 -4.59 17.07
CA ASP A 41 1.58 -5.12 18.27
C ASP A 41 0.15 -4.59 18.43
N THR A 42 -0.18 -3.45 17.80
CA THR A 42 -1.51 -2.82 17.82
C THR A 42 -1.95 -2.36 16.43
N LEU A 43 -3.22 -2.54 16.11
CA LEU A 43 -3.81 -2.47 14.78
C LEU A 43 -4.76 -1.27 14.60
N LYS A 44 -4.18 -0.07 14.60
CA LYS A 44 -4.95 1.16 14.36
C LYS A 44 -5.62 1.25 12.99
N MET A 45 -6.91 1.61 12.98
CA MET A 45 -7.73 1.74 11.78
C MET A 45 -7.23 2.85 10.85
N GLU A 46 -6.70 3.94 11.39
CA GLU A 46 -6.08 5.03 10.62
C GLU A 46 -4.98 4.52 9.68
N LYS A 47 -4.10 3.65 10.19
CA LYS A 47 -2.98 3.12 9.41
C LYS A 47 -3.46 2.13 8.35
N VAL A 48 -4.44 1.28 8.69
CA VAL A 48 -5.08 0.35 7.75
C VAL A 48 -5.67 1.13 6.57
N ASN A 49 -6.46 2.17 6.85
CA ASN A 49 -7.07 3.00 5.82
C ASN A 49 -6.03 3.72 4.96
N ALA A 50 -4.97 4.28 5.57
CA ALA A 50 -3.90 4.94 4.83
C ALA A 50 -3.16 3.98 3.88
N THR A 51 -2.90 2.75 4.31
CA THR A 51 -2.24 1.73 3.45
C THR A 51 -3.14 1.28 2.31
N LEU A 52 -4.42 1.02 2.59
CA LEU A 52 -5.39 0.64 1.56
C LEU A 52 -5.58 1.75 0.52
N PHE A 53 -5.77 2.99 0.96
CA PHE A 53 -5.93 4.14 0.06
C PHE A 53 -4.68 4.37 -0.80
N SER A 54 -3.49 4.32 -0.19
CA SER A 54 -2.22 4.45 -0.92
C SER A 54 -2.06 3.36 -2.00
N ASN A 55 -2.45 2.12 -1.70
CA ASN A 55 -2.41 1.04 -2.66
C ASN A 55 -3.40 1.25 -3.81
N GLU A 56 -4.64 1.66 -3.53
CA GLU A 56 -5.62 1.96 -4.57
C GLU A 56 -5.16 3.10 -5.48
N VAL A 57 -4.59 4.17 -4.91
CA VAL A 57 -4.02 5.29 -5.69
C VAL A 57 -2.90 4.79 -6.60
N ARG A 58 -1.98 3.96 -6.08
CA ARG A 58 -0.89 3.38 -6.89
C ARG A 58 -1.43 2.47 -8.00
N ASN A 59 -2.44 1.67 -7.71
CA ASN A 59 -3.03 0.73 -8.68
C ASN A 59 -3.80 1.47 -9.80
N LYS A 60 -4.39 2.63 -9.48
CA LYS A 60 -5.00 3.54 -10.47
C LYS A 60 -3.94 4.23 -11.31
N GLN A 61 -2.82 4.65 -10.71
CA GLN A 61 -1.70 5.25 -11.43
C GLN A 61 -0.95 4.26 -12.33
N SER A 62 -0.96 2.96 -12.02
CA SER A 62 -0.43 1.93 -12.93
C SER A 62 -1.37 1.58 -14.09
N THR A 63 -2.65 1.95 -14.00
CA THR A 63 -3.66 1.66 -15.03
C THR A 63 -3.94 2.88 -15.93
N GLY A 64 -3.63 4.09 -15.46
CA GLY A 64 -3.70 5.33 -16.23
C GLY A 64 -2.32 5.91 -16.51
N GLU A 65 -1.97 5.99 -17.80
CA GLU A 65 -0.84 6.74 -18.38
C GLU A 65 0.52 6.02 -18.50
N SER A 66 0.61 5.21 -19.55
CA SER A 66 1.75 5.27 -20.48
C SER A 66 1.90 6.69 -21.07
N SER A 67 2.36 7.65 -20.27
CA SER A 67 2.83 8.98 -20.70
C SER A 67 3.25 9.72 -19.42
N THR A 68 4.51 10.00 -19.08
CA THR A 68 5.74 10.11 -19.84
C THR A 68 6.88 9.80 -18.87
N VAL A 69 7.66 8.76 -19.16
CA VAL A 69 9.02 8.67 -18.62
C VAL A 69 9.82 9.76 -19.33
N LYS A 70 9.89 10.95 -18.73
CA LYS A 70 10.99 11.87 -18.95
C LYS A 70 11.81 11.93 -17.67
N THR A 71 12.52 10.83 -17.40
CA THR A 71 13.75 10.94 -16.63
C THR A 71 14.74 11.65 -17.56
N ASN A 72 14.88 12.96 -17.43
CA ASN A 72 16.08 13.64 -17.89
C ASN A 72 17.21 13.16 -16.98
N GLN A 73 17.73 11.95 -17.24
CA GLN A 73 19.06 11.61 -16.79
C GLN A 73 19.99 12.36 -17.72
N ASP A 74 20.50 13.47 -17.20
CA ASP A 74 21.72 14.12 -17.66
C ASP A 74 22.67 13.04 -18.18
N ARG A 75 22.96 13.10 -19.49
CA ARG A 75 24.01 12.31 -20.12
C ARG A 75 25.37 12.89 -19.69
N GLY A 76 25.64 12.83 -18.39
CA GLY A 76 26.96 13.04 -17.80
C GLY A 76 27.80 11.77 -17.96
N ARG A 77 28.17 11.45 -19.19
CA ARG A 77 29.28 10.52 -19.50
C ARG A 77 30.13 11.12 -20.60
N SER A 78 30.81 12.21 -20.27
CA SER A 78 32.01 12.58 -21.01
C SER A 78 33.13 11.65 -20.55
N ASN A 79 33.47 10.70 -21.41
CA ASN A 79 34.57 9.74 -21.24
C ASN A 79 35.87 10.51 -20.95
N SER A 80 36.41 10.36 -19.74
CA SER A 80 37.80 10.67 -19.48
C SER A 80 38.66 9.42 -19.69
N ASN A 81 39.63 9.57 -20.60
CA ASN A 81 40.98 8.99 -20.54
C ASN A 81 41.16 7.47 -20.78
N LEU A 82 41.85 7.07 -21.87
CA LEU A 82 43.31 6.88 -21.87
C LEU A 82 43.84 6.47 -23.27
N PHE A 83 45.10 6.83 -23.49
CA PHE A 83 45.94 6.70 -24.68
C PHE A 83 46.35 5.24 -24.98
N TYR A 84 46.84 5.04 -26.22
CA TYR A 84 47.55 3.88 -26.81
C TYR A 84 46.72 2.86 -27.62
N THR A 85 46.65 3.08 -28.94
CA THR A 85 46.93 2.07 -29.99
C THR A 85 47.46 2.80 -31.22
#